data_AF-A0A353D7M9-F1
#
_entry.id   AF-A0A353D7M9-F1
#
_cell.length_a   1.000
_cell.length_b   1.000
_cell.length_c   1.000
_cell.angle_alpha   90.00
_cell.angle_beta   90.00
_cell.angle_gamma   90.00
#
_symmetry.space_group_name_H-M   'P 1'
#
loop_
_entity.id
_entity.type
_entity.pdbx_description
1 polymer ?
#
loop_
_entity_poly.entity_id
_entity_poly.type
_entity_poly.pdbx_seq_one_letter_code
_entity_poly.pdbx_strand_id
1 'polypeptide(L)' 'MDSQDKQILDLIQSGFPLTPRPYAEVGRELGLTEAEVLARVRSLRQRGVIRRVGAN' A
#
# COMPACT_ATOMS: atom_id res chain seq x y z
N MET A 1 14.44 -1.39 0.05
CA MET A 1 13.00 -1.64 -0.17
C MET A 1 12.85 -3.14 -0.13
N ASP A 2 12.07 -3.64 0.81
CA ASP A 2 11.91 -5.08 1.00
C ASP A 2 10.83 -5.66 0.05
N SER A 3 10.61 -6.97 0.12
CA SER A 3 9.64 -7.67 -0.74
C SER A 3 8.20 -7.20 -0.48
N GLN A 4 7.84 -6.89 0.77
CA GLN A 4 6.49 -6.44 1.10
C GLN A 4 6.23 -5.02 0.62
N ASP A 5 7.21 -4.13 0.72
CA ASP A 5 7.13 -2.78 0.16
C ASP A 5 6.86 -2.82 -1.36
N LYS A 6 7.53 -3.73 -2.08
CA LYS A 6 7.31 -3.94 -3.52
C LYS A 6 5.88 -4.40 -3.79
N GLN A 7 5.41 -5.42 -3.08
CA GLN A 7 4.06 -5.95 -3.27
C GLN A 7 2.98 -4.92 -2.96
N ILE A 8 3.16 -4.10 -1.92
CA ILE A 8 2.25 -2.99 -1.61
C ILE A 8 2.22 -1.98 -2.77
N LEU A 9 3.38 -1.61 -3.31
CA LEU A 9 3.46 -0.70 -4.46
C LEU A 9 2.78 -1.27 -5.68
N ASP A 10 3.04 -2.54 -6.00
CA ASP A 10 2.44 -3.23 -7.14
C ASP A 10 0.93 -3.22 -7.02
N LEU A 11 0.37 -3.53 -5.84
CA LEU A 11 -1.08 -3.52 -5.62
C LEU A 11 -1.69 -2.13 -5.78
N ILE A 12 -1.04 -1.12 -5.18
CA ILE A 12 -1.49 0.28 -5.27
C ILE A 12 -1.47 0.76 -6.73
N GLN A 13 -0.48 0.33 -7.52
CA GLN A 13 -0.33 0.69 -8.94
C GLN A 13 -1.26 -0.09 -9.87
N SER A 14 -1.49 -1.38 -9.60
CA SER A 14 -2.36 -2.23 -10.40
C SER A 14 -3.84 -1.91 -10.22
N GLY A 15 -4.21 -1.42 -9.03
CA GLY A 15 -5.56 -1.01 -8.72
C GLY A 15 -5.75 -0.86 -7.23
N PHE A 16 -5.71 0.37 -6.73
CA PHE A 16 -5.98 0.63 -5.33
C PHE A 16 -7.43 0.25 -4.98
N PRO A 17 -7.69 -0.60 -3.96
CA PRO A 17 -9.04 -1.02 -3.62
C PRO A 17 -9.96 0.17 -3.34
N LEU A 18 -11.16 0.18 -3.93
CA LEU A 18 -12.18 1.21 -3.71
C LEU A 18 -13.18 0.74 -2.63
N THR A 19 -12.66 0.34 -1.48
CA THR A 19 -13.45 -0.14 -0.34
C THR A 19 -13.37 0.85 0.83
N PRO A 20 -14.23 0.73 1.87
CA PRO A 20 -14.14 1.60 3.05
C PRO A 20 -12.83 1.50 3.83
N ARG A 21 -12.12 0.37 3.70
CA ARG A 21 -10.83 0.11 4.36
C ARG A 21 -9.82 -0.48 3.37
N PRO A 22 -9.31 0.33 2.44
CA PRO A 22 -8.51 -0.19 1.33
C PRO A 22 -7.15 -0.73 1.79
N TYR A 23 -6.54 -0.12 2.81
CA TYR A 23 -5.29 -0.60 3.38
C TYR A 23 -5.45 -1.90 4.18
N ALA A 24 -6.64 -2.15 4.74
CA ALA A 24 -6.96 -3.43 5.36
C ALA A 24 -7.07 -4.54 4.31
N GLU A 25 -7.68 -4.25 3.15
CA GLU A 25 -7.77 -5.21 2.04
C GLU A 25 -6.39 -5.53 1.46
N VAL A 26 -5.57 -4.50 1.22
CA VAL A 26 -4.15 -4.68 0.82
C VAL A 26 -3.41 -5.54 1.84
N GLY A 27 -3.63 -5.29 3.14
CA GLY A 27 -3.03 -6.09 4.19
C GLY A 27 -3.45 -7.54 4.12
N ARG A 28 -4.76 -7.79 3.98
CA ARG A 28 -5.33 -9.13 3.85
C ARG A 28 -4.73 -9.91 2.68
N GLU A 29 -4.57 -9.30 1.52
CA GLU A 29 -3.97 -9.94 0.34
C GLU A 29 -2.49 -10.27 0.54
N LEU A 30 -1.78 -9.47 1.33
CA LEU A 30 -0.34 -9.61 1.57
C LEU A 30 0.03 -10.29 2.89
N GLY A 31 -0.97 -10.76 3.65
CA GLY A 31 -0.76 -11.37 4.97
C GLY A 31 -0.27 -10.37 6.04
N LEU A 32 -0.63 -9.10 5.91
CA LEU A 32 -0.28 -7.99 6.77
C LEU A 32 -1.50 -7.42 7.48
N THR A 33 -1.27 -6.76 8.61
CA THR A 33 -2.30 -5.93 9.25
C THR A 33 -2.42 -4.58 8.53
N GLU A 34 -3.59 -3.94 8.65
CA GLU A 34 -3.82 -2.58 8.15
C GLU A 34 -2.78 -1.59 8.70
N ALA A 35 -2.39 -1.73 9.96
CA ALA A 35 -1.41 -0.87 10.61
C ALA A 35 -0.01 -0.98 9.98
N GLU A 36 0.41 -2.20 9.63
CA GLU A 36 1.69 -2.45 8.96
C GLU A 36 1.69 -1.87 7.54
N VAL A 37 0.62 -2.10 6.77
CA VAL A 37 0.48 -1.52 5.44
C VAL A 37 0.55 0.00 5.50
N LEU A 38 -0.21 0.63 6.41
CA LEU A 38 -0.19 2.08 6.60
C LEU A 38 1.20 2.60 7.00
N ALA A 39 1.90 1.91 7.90
CA ALA A 39 3.25 2.29 8.31
C ALA A 39 4.23 2.25 7.12
N ARG A 40 4.16 1.19 6.30
CA ARG A 40 4.98 1.03 5.10
C ARG A 40 4.65 2.09 4.04
N VAL A 41 3.38 2.29 3.73
CA VAL A 41 2.94 3.33 2.78
C VAL A 41 3.39 4.73 3.21
N ARG A 42 3.29 5.06 4.51
CA ARG A 42 3.82 6.33 5.04
C ARG A 42 5.33 6.45 4.86
N SER A 43 6.09 5.40 5.18
CA SER A 43 7.55 5.37 4.98
C SER A 43 7.92 5.57 3.50
N LEU A 44 7.22 4.89 2.59
CA LEU A 44 7.43 5.01 1.15
C LEU A 44 7.08 6.41 0.62
N ARG A 45 6.03 7.06 1.15
CA ARG A 45 5.73 8.48 0.87
C ARG A 45 6.85 9.40 1.35
N GLN A 46 7.31 9.25 2.58
CA GLN A 46 8.37 10.08 3.16
C GLN A 46 9.68 9.97 2.38
N ARG A 47 9.97 8.79 1.84
CA ARG A 47 11.14 8.53 0.98
C ARG A 47 10.95 8.98 -0.47
N GLY A 48 9.80 9.57 -0.82
CA GLY A 48 9.49 10.04 -2.17
C GLY A 48 9.21 8.95 -3.20
N VAL A 49 9.04 7.69 -2.77
CA VAL A 49 8.74 6.55 -3.65
C VAL A 49 7.29 6.60 -4.11
N ILE A 50 6.36 6.81 -3.18
CA ILE A 50 4.95 7.04 -3.50
C ILE A 50 4.72 8.55 -3.64
N ARG A 51 4.45 9.00 -4.87
CA ARG A 51 4.16 10.42 -5.15
C ARG A 51 2.68 10.76 -5.03
N ARG A 52 1.80 9.87 -5.49
CA ARG A 52 0.33 10.01 -5.41
C ARG A 52 -0.29 8.62 -5.25
N VAL A 53 -1.36 8.55 -4.47
CA VAL A 53 -2.26 7.38 -4.38
C VAL A 53 -3.61 7.86 -4.88
N GLY A 54 -4.17 7.22 -5.90
CA GLY A 54 -5.46 7.58 -6.46
C GLY A 54 -5.77 6.84 -7.76
N ALA A 55 -7.05 6.63 -8.03
CA ALA A 55 -7.53 6.16 -9.33
C ALA A 55 -7.29 7.25 -10.38
N ASN A 56 -6.88 6.85 -11.59
CA ASN A 56 -6.96 7.71 -12.77
C ASN A 56 -8.39 7.78 -13.27
#